data_AF-A0AAV8ZLR7-F1
#
_entry.id   AF-A0AAV8ZLR7-F1
#
_cell.length_a   1.000
_cell.length_b   1.000
_cell.length_c   1.000
_cell.angle_alpha   90.00
_cell.angle_beta   90.00
_cell.angle_gamma   90.00
#
_symmetry.space_group_name_H-M   'P 1'
#
loop_
_entity.id
_entity.type
_entity.pdbx_description
1 polymer ?
#
loop_
_entity_poly.entity_id
_entity_poly.type
_entity_poly.pdbx_seq_one_letter_code
_entity_poly.pdbx_strand_id
1 'polypeptide(L)'
;MDLQTIRENLRQKKYQSREEFLADVNQIVENSTLYNGPKSSLTMAAQRMLNKCVERLGEKEDRLMRLEKAINPLLDDNDQVALTFILDNVVNTRLKTMSESWPFLKPVNKKLVKDYYSIVKRPMDLETISKRVADIEQILQNCILYNGKDSPFTEKAEVLVKACKATLDEYDEHLTQLENKLLLAQERALQDDDQTWMGGDDENYTIAEPDRIVRIKLSNSYLFFELEQFGIFT
;
A
#
# COMPACT_ATOMS: atom_id res chain seq x y z
N MET A 1 22.49 6.44 14.74
CA MET A 1 21.75 7.08 13.62
C MET A 1 21.46 8.51 14.02
N ASP A 2 21.59 9.45 13.08
CA ASP A 2 21.41 10.89 13.28
C ASP A 2 21.07 11.55 11.93
N LEU A 3 20.61 12.81 11.96
CA LEU A 3 20.14 13.51 10.75
C LEU A 3 21.24 13.77 9.72
N GLN A 4 22.50 13.92 10.14
CA GLN A 4 23.61 14.10 9.21
C GLN A 4 23.87 12.80 8.44
N THR A 5 23.85 11.66 9.15
CA THR A 5 23.97 10.34 8.54
C THR A 5 22.81 10.04 7.58
N ILE A 6 21.57 10.34 7.96
CA ILE A 6 20.39 10.17 7.09
C ILE A 6 20.51 11.04 5.82
N ARG A 7 20.96 12.29 5.98
CA ARG A 7 21.20 13.20 4.84
C ARG A 7 22.25 12.64 3.88
N GLU A 8 23.33 12.06 4.40
CA GLU A 8 24.37 11.46 3.57
C GLU A 8 23.87 10.20 2.86
N ASN A 9 23.09 9.36 3.54
CA ASN A 9 22.46 8.18 2.94
C ASN A 9 21.47 8.57 1.83
N LEU A 10 20.72 9.67 1.98
CA LEU A 10 19.88 10.23 0.93
C LEU A 10 20.70 10.66 -0.29
N ARG A 11 21.82 11.39 -0.08
CA ARG A 11 22.72 11.82 -1.16
C ARG A 11 23.34 10.66 -1.92
N GLN A 12 23.69 9.60 -1.19
CA GLN A 12 24.24 8.36 -1.74
C GLN A 12 23.16 7.45 -2.34
N LYS A 13 21.89 7.87 -2.36
CA LYS A 13 20.74 7.11 -2.88
C LYS A 13 20.57 5.74 -2.22
N LYS A 14 20.92 5.62 -0.93
CA LYS A 14 20.85 4.36 -0.18
C LYS A 14 19.45 3.92 0.18
N TYR A 15 18.47 4.82 0.17
CA TYR A 15 17.07 4.49 0.41
C TYR A 15 16.36 4.23 -0.92
N GLN A 16 15.79 3.05 -1.07
CA GLN A 16 14.95 2.66 -2.21
C GLN A 16 13.46 2.72 -1.88
N SER A 17 13.09 2.82 -0.60
CA SER A 17 11.71 3.00 -0.14
C SER A 17 11.61 3.98 1.04
N ARG A 18 10.39 4.51 1.26
CA ARG A 18 10.08 5.32 2.44
C ARG A 18 10.23 4.54 3.75
N GLU A 19 10.09 3.21 3.70
CA GLU A 19 10.23 2.33 4.86
C GLU A 19 11.67 2.31 5.37
N GLU A 20 12.65 2.12 4.48
CA GLU A 20 14.08 2.15 4.84
C GLU A 20 14.49 3.50 5.44
N PHE A 21 13.96 4.59 4.88
CA PHE A 21 14.16 5.92 5.42
C PHE A 21 13.53 6.07 6.81
N LEU A 22 12.28 5.63 6.99
CA LEU A 22 11.58 5.71 8.28
C LEU A 22 12.22 4.84 9.36
N ALA A 23 12.78 3.68 8.99
CA ALA A 23 13.52 2.82 9.92
C ALA A 23 14.69 3.57 10.56
N ASP A 24 15.47 4.30 9.75
CA ASP A 24 16.58 5.11 10.25
C ASP A 24 16.11 6.30 11.11
N VAL A 25 14.99 6.94 10.75
CA VAL A 25 14.38 8.01 11.57
C VAL A 25 13.90 7.45 12.91
N ASN A 26 13.27 6.26 12.92
CA ASN A 26 12.82 5.59 14.14
C ASN A 26 14.01 5.15 15.01
N GLN A 27 15.12 4.74 14.40
CA GLN A 27 16.34 4.38 15.12
C GLN A 27 16.90 5.55 15.96
N ILE A 28 16.69 6.81 15.56
CA ILE A 28 17.03 7.99 16.36
C ILE A 28 16.20 8.02 17.66
N VAL A 29 14.89 7.73 17.56
CA VAL A 29 13.96 7.70 18.70
C VAL A 29 14.31 6.55 19.65
N GLU A 30 14.57 5.36 19.12
CA GLU A 30 14.94 4.18 19.92
C GLU A 30 16.25 4.40 20.68
N ASN A 31 17.28 4.91 20.00
CA ASN A 31 18.56 5.22 20.63
C ASN A 31 18.40 6.27 21.75
N SER A 32 17.61 7.32 21.50
CA SER A 32 17.32 8.31 22.55
C SER A 32 16.53 7.72 23.70
N THR A 33 15.57 6.83 23.44
CA THR A 33 14.77 6.17 24.47
C THR A 33 15.63 5.28 25.35
N LEU A 34 16.55 4.51 24.76
CA LEU A 34 17.47 3.63 25.48
C LEU A 34 18.48 4.39 26.33
N TYR A 35 19.05 5.49 25.79
CA TYR A 35 20.11 6.23 26.47
C TYR A 35 19.57 7.28 27.46
N ASN A 36 18.56 8.05 27.06
CA ASN A 36 18.03 9.18 27.83
C ASN A 36 16.75 8.82 28.61
N GLY A 37 16.11 7.70 28.29
CA GLY A 37 14.82 7.31 28.85
C GLY A 37 13.61 7.84 28.07
N PRO A 38 12.44 7.18 28.18
CA PRO A 38 11.26 7.46 27.37
C PRO A 38 10.62 8.83 27.65
N LYS A 39 10.81 9.37 28.85
CA LYS A 39 10.23 10.67 29.28
C LYS A 39 11.22 11.84 29.17
N SER A 40 12.43 11.60 28.66
CA SER A 40 13.41 12.68 28.47
C SER A 40 12.90 13.69 27.43
N SER A 41 13.23 14.96 27.64
CA SER A 41 12.95 16.04 26.69
C SER A 41 13.55 15.77 25.31
N LEU A 42 14.70 15.09 25.25
CA LEU A 42 15.37 14.69 24.01
C LEU A 42 14.56 13.61 23.28
N THR A 43 14.07 12.60 24.00
CA THR A 43 13.25 11.53 23.42
C THR A 43 11.90 12.06 22.94
N MET A 44 11.28 12.96 23.71
CA MET A 44 10.05 13.66 23.30
C MET A 44 10.26 14.54 22.05
N ALA A 45 11.44 15.17 21.91
CA ALA A 45 11.78 15.91 20.69
C ALA A 45 11.98 14.98 19.48
N ALA A 46 12.69 13.86 19.65
CA ALA A 46 12.87 12.85 18.61
C ALA A 46 11.53 12.24 18.16
N GLN A 47 10.61 11.97 19.08
CA GLN A 47 9.28 11.46 18.76
C GLN A 47 8.47 12.47 17.95
N ARG A 48 8.53 13.77 18.29
CA ARG A 48 7.87 14.83 17.50
C ARG A 48 8.42 14.91 16.08
N MET A 49 9.72 14.73 15.91
CA MET A 49 10.36 14.66 14.59
C MET A 49 9.84 13.46 13.78
N LEU A 50 9.82 12.25 14.36
CA LEU A 50 9.28 11.06 13.69
C LEU A 50 7.82 11.25 13.27
N ASN A 51 6.98 11.78 14.17
CA ASN A 51 5.57 12.05 13.87
C ASN A 51 5.42 13.03 12.70
N LYS A 52 6.27 14.08 12.65
CA LYS A 52 6.25 15.04 11.54
C LYS A 52 6.71 14.40 10.24
N CYS A 53 7.68 13.49 10.27
CA CYS A 53 8.09 12.72 9.10
C CYS A 53 6.94 11.85 8.56
N VAL A 54 6.23 11.11 9.43
CA VAL A 54 5.09 10.26 9.03
C VAL A 54 3.98 11.10 8.40
N GLU A 55 3.60 12.23 9.03
CA GLU A 55 2.61 13.16 8.49
C GLU A 55 2.98 13.63 7.06
N ARG A 56 4.24 14.08 6.87
CA ARG A 56 4.72 14.57 5.58
C ARG A 56 4.84 13.50 4.49
N LEU A 57 5.14 12.26 4.88
CA LEU A 57 5.15 11.12 3.96
C LEU A 57 3.73 10.73 3.57
N GLY A 58 2.77 10.81 4.51
CA GLY A 58 1.35 10.60 4.25
C GLY A 58 0.76 11.63 3.28
N GLU A 59 1.09 12.91 3.43
CA GLU A 59 0.69 13.98 2.48
C GLU A 59 1.12 13.71 1.03
N LYS A 60 2.15 12.88 0.83
CA LYS A 60 2.78 12.61 -0.47
C LYS A 60 2.72 11.12 -0.86
N GLU A 61 1.85 10.36 -0.22
CA GLU A 61 1.78 8.90 -0.31
C GLU A 61 1.69 8.40 -1.75
N ASP A 62 0.76 8.96 -2.54
CA ASP A 62 0.55 8.57 -3.94
C ASP A 62 1.78 8.82 -4.80
N ARG A 63 2.47 9.95 -4.57
CA ARG A 63 3.67 10.32 -5.33
C ARG A 63 4.85 9.44 -4.96
N LEU A 64 5.02 9.15 -3.67
CA LEU A 64 6.08 8.26 -3.19
C LEU A 64 5.86 6.84 -3.71
N MET A 65 4.62 6.37 -3.74
CA MET A 65 4.28 5.03 -4.24
C MET A 65 4.66 4.86 -5.72
N ARG A 66 4.33 5.86 -6.56
CA ARG A 66 4.72 5.87 -7.97
C ARG A 66 6.24 5.90 -8.17
N LEU A 67 6.95 6.65 -7.33
CA LEU A 67 8.41 6.76 -7.40
C LEU A 67 9.11 5.48 -6.93
N GLU A 68 8.63 4.87 -5.84
CA GLU A 68 9.10 3.58 -5.34
C GLU A 68 8.95 2.50 -6.42
N LYS A 69 7.78 2.40 -7.05
CA LYS A 69 7.51 1.48 -8.16
C LYS A 69 8.40 1.73 -9.38
N ALA A 70 8.80 2.97 -9.64
CA ALA A 70 9.71 3.32 -10.72
C ALA A 70 11.18 2.97 -10.41
N ILE A 71 11.58 2.98 -9.13
CA ILE A 71 12.94 2.68 -8.67
C ILE A 71 13.19 1.17 -8.61
N ASN A 72 12.22 0.41 -8.10
CA ASN A 72 12.26 -1.05 -8.11
C ASN A 72 10.91 -1.61 -8.58
N PRO A 73 10.77 -1.95 -9.88
CA PRO A 73 9.55 -2.50 -10.45
C PRO A 73 9.11 -3.85 -9.85
N LEU A 74 9.96 -4.49 -9.05
CA LEU A 74 9.69 -5.71 -8.30
C LEU A 74 9.29 -5.43 -6.82
N LEU A 75 8.98 -4.19 -6.43
CA LEU A 75 8.40 -3.79 -5.13
C LEU A 75 6.96 -4.35 -4.88
N ASP A 76 6.63 -5.48 -5.52
CA ASP A 76 5.34 -6.17 -5.52
C ASP A 76 5.00 -6.81 -4.15
N ASP A 77 5.93 -6.82 -3.20
CA ASP A 77 5.70 -7.37 -1.85
C ASP A 77 4.82 -6.47 -0.96
N ASN A 78 4.64 -5.18 -1.30
CA ASN A 78 3.70 -4.29 -0.59
C ASN A 78 2.24 -4.39 -1.10
N ASP A 79 2.04 -4.81 -2.35
CA ASP A 79 0.71 -5.09 -2.90
C ASP A 79 0.12 -6.37 -2.27
N GLN A 80 0.98 -7.34 -1.91
CA GLN A 80 0.58 -8.50 -1.11
C GLN A 80 0.10 -8.09 0.29
N VAL A 81 0.73 -7.12 0.97
CA VAL A 81 0.32 -6.67 2.31
C VAL A 81 -0.99 -5.91 2.26
N ALA A 82 -1.17 -5.01 1.30
CA ALA A 82 -2.41 -4.28 1.10
C ALA A 82 -3.58 -5.22 0.74
N LEU A 83 -3.35 -6.14 -0.20
CA LEU A 83 -4.34 -7.17 -0.55
C LEU A 83 -4.63 -8.10 0.63
N THR A 84 -3.60 -8.48 1.40
CA THR A 84 -3.74 -9.27 2.63
C THR A 84 -4.61 -8.54 3.65
N PHE A 85 -4.43 -7.23 3.84
CA PHE A 85 -5.25 -6.43 4.75
C PHE A 85 -6.70 -6.31 4.28
N ILE A 86 -6.91 -6.04 2.98
CA ILE A 86 -8.26 -5.98 2.39
C ILE A 86 -8.94 -7.35 2.54
N LEU A 87 -8.26 -8.44 2.18
CA LEU A 87 -8.80 -9.79 2.31
C LEU A 87 -9.05 -10.18 3.76
N ASP A 88 -8.19 -9.77 4.70
CA ASP A 88 -8.41 -9.99 6.13
C ASP A 88 -9.66 -9.24 6.62
N ASN A 89 -9.85 -8.01 6.16
CA ASN A 89 -11.06 -7.25 6.46
C ASN A 89 -12.28 -7.96 5.89
N VAL A 90 -12.29 -8.31 4.60
CA VAL A 90 -13.39 -9.04 3.94
C VAL A 90 -13.71 -10.34 4.68
N VAL A 91 -12.69 -11.13 5.03
CA VAL A 91 -12.89 -12.39 5.76
C VAL A 91 -13.51 -12.13 7.13
N ASN A 92 -13.01 -11.18 7.91
CA ASN A 92 -13.45 -10.99 9.30
C ASN A 92 -14.72 -10.17 9.45
N THR A 93 -14.98 -9.18 8.59
CA THR A 93 -16.15 -8.30 8.69
C THR A 93 -17.33 -8.79 7.86
N ARG A 94 -17.06 -9.43 6.71
CA ARG A 94 -18.10 -9.88 5.78
C ARG A 94 -18.30 -11.38 5.81
N LEU A 95 -17.27 -12.19 5.55
CA LEU A 95 -17.46 -13.63 5.37
C LEU A 95 -17.80 -14.31 6.70
N LYS A 96 -17.02 -14.09 7.77
CA LYS A 96 -17.26 -14.76 9.07
C LYS A 96 -18.60 -14.40 9.74
N THR A 97 -19.24 -13.29 9.33
CA THR A 97 -20.52 -12.84 9.89
C THR A 97 -21.73 -13.40 9.15
N MET A 98 -21.54 -14.01 7.97
CA MET A 98 -22.60 -14.67 7.21
C MET A 98 -23.08 -15.95 7.91
N SER A 99 -24.38 -16.23 7.82
CA SER A 99 -24.99 -17.41 8.43
C SER A 99 -24.53 -18.73 7.78
N GLU A 100 -24.11 -18.63 6.52
CA GLU A 100 -23.61 -19.70 5.66
C GLU A 100 -22.19 -20.14 6.05
N SER A 101 -21.46 -19.31 6.80
CA SER A 101 -20.04 -19.49 7.08
C SER A 101 -19.73 -20.52 8.15
N TRP A 102 -20.70 -20.83 9.01
CA TRP A 102 -20.51 -21.69 10.17
C TRP A 102 -19.77 -23.02 9.87
N PRO A 103 -20.06 -23.77 8.78
CA PRO A 103 -19.35 -25.01 8.45
C PRO A 103 -17.88 -24.83 8.06
N PHE A 104 -17.49 -23.61 7.67
CA PHE A 104 -16.17 -23.29 7.11
C PHE A 104 -15.33 -22.42 8.04
N LEU A 105 -15.83 -22.10 9.23
CA LEU A 105 -15.11 -21.24 10.19
C LEU A 105 -13.84 -21.89 10.73
N LYS A 106 -13.81 -23.22 10.86
CA LYS A 106 -12.72 -23.98 11.48
C LYS A 106 -12.39 -25.22 10.66
N PRO A 107 -11.18 -25.80 10.83
CA PRO A 107 -10.84 -27.07 10.20
C PRO A 107 -11.84 -28.18 10.53
N VAL A 108 -12.16 -29.02 9.54
CA VAL A 108 -13.08 -30.16 9.72
C VAL A 108 -12.56 -31.11 10.79
N ASN A 109 -13.38 -31.43 11.80
CA ASN A 109 -12.93 -32.28 12.89
C ASN A 109 -12.77 -33.75 12.44
N LYS A 110 -11.53 -34.22 12.35
CA LYS A 110 -11.18 -35.61 11.97
C LYS A 110 -11.87 -36.69 12.82
N LYS A 111 -12.20 -36.40 14.08
CA LYS A 111 -12.89 -37.37 14.94
C LYS A 111 -14.35 -37.56 14.54
N LEU A 112 -14.99 -36.50 14.05
CA LEU A 112 -16.39 -36.50 13.60
C LEU A 112 -16.49 -36.98 12.15
N VAL A 113 -15.56 -36.55 11.30
CA VAL A 113 -15.53 -36.88 9.87
C VAL A 113 -14.22 -37.61 9.54
N LYS A 114 -14.25 -38.95 9.67
CA LYS A 114 -13.02 -39.78 9.69
C LYS A 114 -12.31 -39.88 8.34
N ASP A 115 -13.05 -39.86 7.24
CA ASP A 115 -12.57 -40.05 5.87
C ASP A 115 -12.21 -38.73 5.16
N TYR A 116 -12.61 -37.58 5.71
CA TYR A 116 -12.40 -36.26 5.10
C TYR A 116 -10.97 -36.04 4.61
N TYR A 117 -9.98 -36.20 5.49
CA TYR A 117 -8.56 -35.98 5.17
C TYR A 117 -7.94 -37.06 4.27
N SER A 118 -8.65 -38.16 4.02
CA SER A 118 -8.24 -39.15 3.04
C SER A 118 -8.65 -38.74 1.62
N ILE A 119 -9.72 -37.96 1.50
CA ILE A 119 -10.27 -37.47 0.23
C ILE A 119 -9.71 -36.07 -0.07
N VAL A 120 -9.86 -35.13 0.86
CA VAL A 120 -9.40 -33.74 0.72
C VAL A 120 -7.93 -33.63 1.08
N LYS A 121 -7.09 -33.35 0.08
CA LYS A 121 -5.62 -33.30 0.23
C LYS A 121 -5.08 -31.96 0.72
N ARG A 122 -5.78 -30.87 0.39
CA ARG A 122 -5.44 -29.50 0.79
C ARG A 122 -6.60 -28.88 1.55
N PRO A 123 -6.83 -29.28 2.82
CA PRO A 123 -7.90 -28.72 3.63
C PRO A 123 -7.71 -27.21 3.77
N MET A 124 -8.82 -26.46 3.78
CA MET A 124 -8.83 -25.00 3.91
C MET A 124 -10.09 -24.58 4.66
N ASP A 125 -9.98 -23.53 5.46
CA ASP A 125 -11.06 -22.95 6.27
C ASP A 125 -10.78 -21.45 6.55
N LEU A 126 -11.78 -20.74 7.06
CA LEU A 126 -11.71 -19.28 7.28
C LEU A 126 -10.85 -18.87 8.49
N GLU A 127 -10.43 -19.81 9.35
CA GLU A 127 -9.48 -19.56 10.45
C GLU A 127 -8.03 -19.75 9.96
N THR A 128 -7.77 -20.71 9.07
CA THR A 128 -6.43 -21.05 8.58
C THR A 128 -6.05 -20.40 7.24
N ILE A 129 -7.00 -19.70 6.60
CA ILE A 129 -6.78 -19.03 5.31
C ILE A 129 -5.52 -18.15 5.34
N SER A 130 -4.65 -18.30 4.33
CA SER A 130 -3.43 -17.49 4.20
C SER A 130 -3.72 -16.10 3.62
N LYS A 131 -4.97 -15.64 3.76
CA LYS A 131 -5.50 -14.36 3.31
C LYS A 131 -5.28 -14.14 1.81
N ARG A 132 -5.53 -15.17 1.00
CA ARG A 132 -5.48 -15.14 -0.47
C ARG A 132 -6.84 -15.53 -1.06
N VAL A 133 -7.20 -14.92 -2.20
CA VAL A 133 -8.46 -15.25 -2.91
C VAL A 133 -8.52 -16.73 -3.30
N ALA A 134 -7.39 -17.30 -3.73
CA ALA A 134 -7.27 -18.70 -4.13
C ALA A 134 -7.67 -19.68 -3.00
N ASP A 135 -7.47 -19.29 -1.74
CA ASP A 135 -7.82 -20.13 -0.60
C ASP A 135 -9.34 -20.19 -0.39
N ILE A 136 -10.06 -19.10 -0.67
CA ILE A 136 -11.53 -19.05 -0.59
C ILE A 136 -12.13 -19.96 -1.67
N GLU A 137 -11.55 -19.94 -2.88
CA GLU A 137 -11.94 -20.87 -3.95
C GLU A 137 -11.59 -22.33 -3.58
N GLN A 138 -10.50 -22.56 -2.86
CA GLN A 138 -10.12 -23.88 -2.39
C GLN A 138 -11.14 -24.46 -1.38
N ILE A 139 -11.78 -23.63 -0.54
CA ILE A 139 -12.88 -24.05 0.34
C ILE A 139 -14.04 -24.62 -0.49
N LEU A 140 -14.46 -23.91 -1.54
CA LEU A 140 -15.54 -24.36 -2.43
C LEU A 140 -15.15 -25.65 -3.16
N GLN A 141 -13.94 -25.72 -3.72
CA GLN A 141 -13.45 -26.93 -4.39
C GLN A 141 -13.43 -28.16 -3.47
N ASN A 142 -12.97 -27.99 -2.23
CA ASN A 142 -12.98 -29.05 -1.23
C ASN A 142 -14.41 -29.47 -0.86
N CYS A 143 -15.33 -28.51 -0.76
CA CYS A 143 -16.72 -28.76 -0.48
C CYS A 143 -17.39 -29.58 -1.58
N ILE A 144 -17.18 -29.19 -2.85
CA ILE A 144 -17.67 -29.93 -4.03
C ILE A 144 -17.06 -31.34 -4.07
N LEU A 145 -15.76 -31.45 -3.83
CA LEU A 145 -15.05 -32.74 -3.89
C LEU A 145 -15.58 -33.74 -2.85
N TYR A 146 -15.85 -33.29 -1.63
CA TYR A 146 -16.27 -34.17 -0.54
C TYR A 146 -17.79 -34.35 -0.47
N ASN A 147 -18.56 -33.27 -0.62
CA ASN A 147 -20.01 -33.28 -0.42
C ASN A 147 -20.81 -33.42 -1.72
N GLY A 148 -20.19 -33.17 -2.88
CA GLY A 148 -20.86 -33.12 -4.18
C GLY A 148 -21.43 -31.74 -4.50
N LYS A 149 -21.65 -31.47 -5.80
CA LYS A 149 -22.10 -30.17 -6.31
C LYS A 149 -23.49 -29.75 -5.79
N ASP A 150 -24.40 -30.72 -5.61
CA ASP A 150 -25.79 -30.48 -5.25
C ASP A 150 -26.00 -30.47 -3.72
N SER A 151 -24.91 -30.43 -2.94
CA SER A 151 -24.98 -30.45 -1.49
C SER A 151 -25.39 -29.08 -0.92
N PRO A 152 -26.21 -29.05 0.15
CA PRO A 152 -26.48 -27.80 0.89
C PRO A 152 -25.22 -27.12 1.44
N PHE A 153 -24.15 -27.89 1.70
CA PHE A 153 -22.87 -27.31 2.09
C PHE A 153 -22.17 -26.63 0.91
N THR A 154 -22.27 -27.21 -0.28
CA THR A 154 -21.70 -26.62 -1.50
C THR A 154 -22.41 -25.32 -1.84
N GLU A 155 -23.74 -25.29 -1.77
CA GLU A 155 -24.51 -24.05 -1.98
C GLU A 155 -24.07 -22.93 -1.02
N LYS A 156 -23.86 -23.24 0.27
CA LYS A 156 -23.32 -22.28 1.25
C LYS A 156 -21.91 -21.80 0.89
N ALA A 157 -21.04 -22.69 0.41
CA ALA A 157 -19.69 -22.32 -0.03
C ALA A 157 -19.71 -21.44 -1.30
N GLU A 158 -20.63 -21.69 -2.23
CA GLU A 158 -20.82 -20.86 -3.43
C GLU A 158 -21.26 -19.44 -3.06
N VAL A 159 -22.21 -19.33 -2.12
CA VAL A 159 -22.67 -18.04 -1.59
C VAL A 159 -21.50 -17.26 -0.95
N LEU A 160 -20.61 -17.93 -0.23
CA LEU A 160 -19.41 -17.30 0.33
C LEU A 160 -18.43 -16.78 -0.72
N VAL A 161 -18.11 -17.61 -1.72
CA VAL A 161 -17.21 -17.21 -2.81
C VAL A 161 -17.80 -16.02 -3.57
N LYS A 162 -19.11 -16.06 -3.85
CA LYS A 162 -19.81 -14.96 -4.53
C LYS A 162 -19.79 -13.68 -3.71
N ALA A 163 -20.03 -13.76 -2.39
CA ALA A 163 -19.96 -12.61 -1.51
C ALA A 163 -18.54 -12.02 -1.46
N CYS A 164 -17.51 -12.86 -1.41
CA CYS A 164 -16.13 -12.38 -1.44
C CYS A 164 -15.80 -11.64 -2.74
N LYS A 165 -16.15 -12.20 -3.90
CA LYS A 165 -15.89 -11.58 -5.20
C LYS A 165 -16.60 -10.24 -5.33
N ALA A 166 -17.89 -10.19 -4.98
CA ALA A 166 -18.66 -8.96 -5.01
C ALA A 166 -18.05 -7.85 -4.13
N THR A 167 -17.61 -8.18 -2.91
CA THR A 167 -16.96 -7.18 -2.04
C THR A 167 -15.60 -6.73 -2.58
N LEU A 168 -14.83 -7.60 -3.23
CA LEU A 168 -13.57 -7.20 -3.88
C LEU A 168 -13.81 -6.29 -5.09
N ASP A 169 -14.85 -6.56 -5.88
CA ASP A 169 -15.23 -5.71 -7.02
C ASP A 169 -15.68 -4.31 -6.55
N GLU A 170 -16.39 -4.21 -5.41
CA GLU A 170 -16.74 -2.92 -4.79
C GLU A 170 -15.49 -2.12 -4.37
N TYR A 171 -14.46 -2.79 -3.85
CA TYR A 171 -13.18 -2.13 -3.52
C TYR A 171 -12.47 -1.60 -4.78
N ASP A 172 -12.48 -2.35 -5.88
CA ASP A 172 -11.88 -1.94 -7.15
C ASP A 172 -12.58 -0.70 -7.74
N GLU A 173 -13.91 -0.66 -7.67
CA GLU A 173 -14.68 0.50 -8.10
C GLU A 173 -14.38 1.74 -7.25
N HIS A 174 -14.30 1.59 -5.92
CA HIS A 174 -13.97 2.68 -5.01
C HIS A 174 -12.56 3.24 -5.24
N LEU A 175 -11.58 2.38 -5.52
CA LEU A 175 -10.22 2.79 -5.87
C LEU A 175 -10.20 3.58 -7.18
N THR A 176 -10.86 3.05 -8.22
CA THR A 176 -10.99 3.72 -9.52
C THR A 176 -11.64 5.11 -9.38
N GLN A 177 -12.67 5.25 -8.55
CA GLN A 177 -13.32 6.54 -8.31
C GLN A 177 -12.40 7.53 -7.58
N LEU A 178 -11.60 7.05 -6.62
CA LEU A 178 -10.64 7.88 -5.89
C LEU A 178 -9.52 8.37 -6.81
N GLU A 179 -8.98 7.48 -7.66
CA GLU A 179 -7.96 7.81 -8.66
C GLU A 179 -8.45 8.90 -9.62
N ASN A 180 -9.67 8.77 -10.12
CA ASN A 180 -10.28 9.78 -11.00
C ASN A 180 -10.45 11.14 -10.30
N LYS A 181 -10.83 11.18 -9.02
CA LYS A 181 -10.95 12.42 -8.25
C LYS A 181 -9.60 13.10 -8.02
N LEU A 182 -8.56 12.32 -7.75
CA LEU A 182 -7.19 12.82 -7.60
C LEU A 182 -6.66 13.40 -8.92
N LEU A 183 -6.93 12.73 -10.04
CA LEU A 183 -6.52 13.17 -11.37
C LEU A 183 -7.20 14.50 -11.75
N LEU A 184 -8.52 14.62 -11.54
CA LEU A 184 -9.27 15.86 -11.75
C LEU A 184 -8.85 17.01 -10.82
N ALA A 185 -8.36 16.71 -9.62
CA ALA A 185 -7.82 17.72 -8.72
C ALA A 185 -6.44 18.22 -9.18
N GLN A 186 -5.60 17.32 -9.70
CA GLN A 186 -4.30 17.66 -10.28
C GLN A 186 -4.46 18.51 -11.56
N GLU A 187 -5.39 18.14 -12.46
CA GLU A 187 -5.66 18.92 -13.68
C GLU A 187 -6.15 20.34 -13.37
N ARG A 188 -7.02 20.51 -12.36
CA ARG A 188 -7.48 21.83 -11.93
C ARG A 188 -6.35 22.69 -11.37
N ALA A 189 -5.48 22.11 -10.56
CA ALA A 189 -4.32 22.82 -10.03
C ALA A 189 -3.33 23.27 -11.12
N LEU A 190 -3.19 22.49 -12.20
CA LEU A 190 -2.36 22.84 -13.36
C LEU A 190 -3.00 23.93 -14.24
N GLN A 191 -4.33 23.98 -14.35
CA GLN A 191 -5.03 25.01 -15.13
C GLN A 191 -5.09 26.37 -14.43
N ASP A 192 -5.17 26.39 -13.10
CA ASP A 192 -5.16 27.63 -12.31
C ASP A 192 -3.79 28.33 -12.37
N ASP A 193 -2.69 27.57 -12.52
CA ASP A 193 -1.34 28.12 -12.71
C ASP A 193 -1.15 28.76 -14.10
N ASP A 194 -1.77 28.19 -15.14
CA ASP A 194 -1.68 28.67 -16.54
C ASP A 194 -2.50 29.97 -16.76
N GLN A 195 -3.60 30.17 -16.03
CA GLN A 195 -4.37 31.43 -16.08
C GLN A 195 -3.66 32.62 -15.40
N THR A 196 -2.68 32.35 -14.52
CA THR A 196 -1.95 33.39 -13.79
C THR A 196 -0.77 33.97 -14.61
N TRP A 197 -0.41 33.36 -15.74
CA TRP A 197 0.73 33.73 -16.60
C TRP A 197 0.37 34.46 -17.91
N MET A 198 -0.89 34.83 -18.12
CA MET A 198 -1.31 35.66 -19.27
C MET A 198 -1.41 37.13 -18.85
N GLY A 199 -0.27 37.74 -18.54
CA GLY A 199 -0.17 39.15 -18.19
C GLY A 199 1.24 39.69 -18.36
N GLY A 200 1.59 40.13 -19.57
CA GLY A 200 2.82 40.88 -19.83
C GLY A 200 3.34 40.67 -21.25
N ASP A 201 3.03 41.64 -22.12
CA ASP A 201 3.65 41.77 -23.43
C ASP A 201 5.18 41.97 -23.33
N ASP A 202 5.86 41.42 -24.34
CA ASP A 202 7.02 41.93 -25.07
C ASP A 202 8.34 41.12 -25.06
N GLU A 203 8.80 40.92 -26.31
CA GLU A 203 10.14 40.56 -26.80
C GLU A 203 10.58 39.09 -26.92
N ASN A 204 10.16 38.49 -28.05
CA ASN A 204 10.99 37.84 -29.09
C ASN A 204 12.23 37.00 -28.66
N TYR A 205 12.15 35.67 -28.80
CA TYR A 205 13.17 34.87 -29.51
C TYR A 205 12.58 33.54 -30.00
N THR A 206 12.77 33.24 -31.28
CA THR A 206 12.40 31.97 -31.92
C THR A 206 13.60 31.01 -31.86
N ILE A 207 13.32 29.69 -31.73
CA ILE A 207 13.91 28.55 -32.47
C ILE A 207 14.27 27.32 -31.59
N ALA A 208 13.71 26.19 -32.04
CA ALA A 208 14.14 24.79 -31.95
C ALA A 208 13.84 23.96 -30.69
N GLU A 209 12.89 23.03 -30.84
CA GLU A 209 13.06 21.67 -30.31
C GLU A 209 14.32 21.04 -30.91
N PRO A 210 15.13 20.34 -30.11
CA PRO A 210 15.14 18.89 -30.26
C PRO A 210 15.31 18.07 -28.96
N ASP A 211 14.75 16.86 -29.04
CA ASP A 211 15.12 15.61 -28.35
C ASP A 211 14.75 15.35 -26.88
N ARG A 212 13.84 14.37 -26.73
CA ARG A 212 13.33 13.67 -25.53
C ARG A 212 14.39 13.11 -24.57
N ILE A 213 15.69 13.20 -24.88
CA ILE A 213 16.79 12.68 -24.05
C ILE A 213 17.32 13.75 -23.08
N VAL A 214 17.02 15.03 -23.29
CA VAL A 214 17.43 16.12 -22.38
C VAL A 214 16.51 16.28 -21.15
N ARG A 215 15.26 15.78 -21.20
CA ARG A 215 14.30 15.85 -20.08
C ARG A 215 14.74 15.10 -18.82
N ILE A 216 15.57 14.06 -18.95
CA ILE A 216 16.10 13.28 -17.82
C ILE A 216 17.27 14.01 -17.13
N LYS A 217 17.99 14.88 -17.84
CA LYS A 217 19.10 15.67 -17.27
C LYS A 217 18.63 17.00 -16.66
N LEU A 218 17.55 17.58 -17.15
CA LEU A 218 16.96 18.79 -16.59
C LEU A 218 16.15 18.52 -15.30
N SER A 219 15.44 17.39 -15.18
CA SER A 219 14.64 17.09 -13.98
C SER A 219 15.48 16.90 -12.71
N ASN A 220 16.72 16.41 -12.85
CA ASN A 220 17.64 16.24 -11.71
C ASN A 220 18.28 17.57 -11.26
N SER A 221 18.35 18.58 -12.14
CA SER A 221 18.88 19.90 -11.79
C SER A 221 17.82 20.79 -11.13
N TYR A 222 16.55 20.66 -11.54
CA TYR A 222 15.42 21.35 -10.91
C TYR A 222 15.12 20.86 -9.49
N LEU A 223 15.23 19.54 -9.24
CA LEU A 223 15.06 18.97 -7.90
C LEU A 223 16.13 19.50 -6.92
N PHE A 224 17.33 19.84 -7.39
CA PHE A 224 18.41 20.36 -6.55
C PHE A 224 18.26 21.86 -6.27
N PHE A 225 17.81 22.64 -7.26
CA PHE A 225 17.60 24.08 -7.14
C PHE A 225 16.39 24.44 -6.27
N GLU A 226 15.30 23.66 -6.32
CA GLU A 226 14.13 23.85 -5.44
C GLU A 226 14.45 23.50 -3.98
N LEU A 227 15.23 22.45 -3.72
CA LEU A 227 15.60 22.08 -2.35
C LEU A 227 16.51 23.11 -1.64
N GLU A 228 17.28 23.92 -2.39
CA GLU A 228 18.02 25.07 -1.86
C GLU A 228 17.11 26.29 -1.64
N GLN A 229 16.13 26.57 -2.52
CA GLN A 229 15.20 27.70 -2.33
C GLN A 229 14.17 27.48 -1.21
N PHE A 230 13.83 26.23 -0.87
CA PHE A 230 12.90 25.91 0.23
C PHE A 230 13.56 25.87 1.63
N GLY A 231 14.82 26.31 1.77
CA GLY A 231 15.47 26.50 3.07
C GLY A 231 15.67 25.22 3.90
N ILE A 232 15.70 24.06 3.26
CA ILE A 232 15.84 22.76 3.93
C ILE A 232 17.26 22.54 4.46
N PHE A 233 18.23 23.34 3.99
CA PHE A 233 19.54 23.47 4.62
C PHE A 233 19.84 24.94 4.92
N THR A 234 19.54 25.33 6.15
CA THR A 234 20.49 26.13 6.93
C THR A 234 21.17 25.23 7.95
#